data_AF-A0A286UEP8-F1
#
_entry.id   AF-A0A286UEP8-F1
#
_cell.length_a   1.000
_cell.length_b   1.000
_cell.length_c   1.000
_cell.angle_alpha   90.00
_cell.angle_beta   90.00
_cell.angle_gamma   90.00
#
_symmetry.space_group_name_H-M   'P 1'
#
loop_
_entity.id
_entity.type
_entity.pdbx_description
1 polymer ?
#
loop_
_entity_poly.entity_id
_entity_poly.type
_entity_poly.pdbx_seq_one_letter_code
_entity_poly.pdbx_strand_id
1 'polypeptide(L)'
;MDGLFDKEIANGLNSLFALHCCLVSVTSLLVYDSLLCLSDEVSLVWLSGLRGNSGKKKSSILRYLYVTSRLLAFLLCSTVIYTTFPISVKRDIWRYSFLDTCLFNMAASLHVLQMKVLIDTFLVFCFIYNAFSLPRLEYERLMKILYRDGFQFFLVIITMRIINVAFTATNKTTLFAIWVVPSGIIVTVVSLRVSLRLFREDHEDEEALPLNIRSQCIEQSYLDSQSEGHESRWYDYIWRSN
;
A
#
# COMPACT_ATOMS: atom_id res chain seq x y z
N MET A 1 -45.21 24.02 -7.12
CA MET A 1 -44.30 23.22 -6.28
C MET A 1 -43.45 22.28 -7.12
N ASP A 2 -43.95 21.80 -8.26
CA ASP A 2 -43.29 20.84 -9.14
C ASP A 2 -41.86 21.25 -9.60
N GLY A 3 -41.63 22.53 -9.92
CA GLY A 3 -40.32 22.98 -10.39
C GLY A 3 -39.17 22.94 -9.36
N LEU A 4 -39.46 22.92 -8.06
CA LEU A 4 -38.40 22.83 -7.03
C LEU A 4 -37.86 21.39 -6.93
N PHE A 5 -38.75 20.41 -7.07
CA PHE A 5 -38.42 18.99 -7.02
C PHE A 5 -37.58 18.56 -8.23
N ASP A 6 -37.94 19.03 -9.43
CA ASP A 6 -37.18 18.75 -10.65
C ASP A 6 -35.75 19.28 -10.59
N LYS A 7 -35.55 20.46 -9.98
CA LYS A 7 -34.22 21.06 -9.81
C LYS A 7 -33.34 20.25 -8.86
N GLU A 8 -33.90 19.74 -7.77
CA GLU A 8 -33.16 18.92 -6.81
C GLU A 8 -32.75 17.57 -7.42
N ILE A 9 -33.66 16.94 -8.18
CA ILE A 9 -33.36 15.71 -8.93
C ILE A 9 -32.25 15.93 -9.95
N ALA A 10 -32.32 17.01 -10.74
CA ALA A 10 -31.31 17.33 -11.73
C ALA A 10 -29.92 17.54 -11.11
N ASN A 11 -29.86 18.23 -9.97
CA ASN A 11 -28.61 18.43 -9.23
C ASN A 11 -28.03 17.12 -8.68
N GLY A 12 -28.89 16.22 -8.18
CA GLY A 12 -28.48 14.89 -7.73
C GLY A 12 -27.89 14.05 -8.86
N LEU A 13 -28.55 14.02 -10.02
CA LEU A 13 -28.08 13.31 -11.22
C LEU A 13 -26.73 13.84 -11.72
N ASN A 14 -26.56 15.16 -11.80
CA ASN A 14 -25.30 15.77 -12.20
C ASN A 14 -24.16 15.42 -11.25
N SER A 15 -24.44 15.40 -9.94
CA SER A 15 -23.45 15.03 -8.92
C SER A 15 -23.04 13.55 -9.03
N LEU A 16 -23.99 12.66 -9.29
CA LEU A 16 -23.73 11.23 -9.49
C LEU A 16 -22.95 10.97 -10.79
N PHE A 17 -23.26 11.68 -11.86
CA PHE A 17 -22.51 11.59 -13.11
C PHE A 17 -21.08 12.07 -12.95
N ALA A 18 -20.87 13.20 -12.25
CA ALA A 18 -19.54 13.71 -11.93
C ALA A 18 -18.74 12.71 -11.08
N LEU A 19 -19.37 12.09 -10.08
CA LEU A 19 -18.78 11.02 -9.28
C LEU A 19 -18.32 9.85 -10.18
N HIS A 20 -19.19 9.38 -11.07
CA HIS A 20 -18.88 8.27 -11.97
C HIS A 20 -17.68 8.58 -12.88
N CYS A 21 -17.67 9.77 -13.50
CA CYS A 21 -16.55 10.20 -14.34
C CYS A 21 -15.22 10.26 -13.55
N CYS A 22 -15.28 10.77 -12.31
CA CYS A 22 -14.12 10.83 -11.43
C CYS A 22 -13.60 9.43 -11.08
N LEU A 23 -14.49 8.51 -10.71
CA LEU A 23 -14.14 7.13 -10.38
C LEU A 23 -13.54 6.37 -11.55
N VAL A 24 -14.11 6.51 -12.75
CA VAL A 24 -13.58 5.91 -13.97
C VAL A 24 -12.18 6.46 -14.26
N SER A 25 -11.98 7.77 -14.13
CA SER A 25 -10.68 8.41 -14.34
C SER A 25 -9.61 7.89 -13.36
N VAL A 26 -9.97 7.81 -12.07
CA VAL A 26 -9.05 7.36 -11.02
C VAL A 26 -8.78 5.86 -11.13
N THR A 27 -9.77 5.05 -11.49
CA THR A 27 -9.58 3.62 -11.75
C THR A 27 -8.66 3.40 -12.94
N SER A 28 -8.82 4.20 -14.00
CA SER A 28 -7.92 4.16 -15.16
C SER A 28 -6.49 4.52 -14.77
N LEU A 29 -6.31 5.53 -13.91
CA LEU A 29 -5.00 5.88 -13.35
C LEU A 29 -4.40 4.72 -12.54
N LEU A 30 -5.19 4.06 -11.69
CA LEU A 30 -4.76 2.92 -10.88
C LEU A 30 -4.33 1.73 -11.76
N VAL A 31 -5.11 1.43 -12.81
CA VAL A 31 -4.77 0.38 -13.79
C VAL A 31 -3.49 0.75 -14.54
N TYR A 32 -3.38 1.99 -15.02
CA TYR A 32 -2.19 2.47 -15.73
C TYR A 32 -0.94 2.40 -14.87
N ASP A 33 -1.02 2.88 -13.62
CA ASP A 33 0.05 2.77 -12.64
C ASP A 33 0.44 1.30 -12.40
N SER A 34 -0.56 0.44 -12.30
CA SER A 34 -0.34 -0.98 -12.07
C SER A 34 0.40 -1.67 -13.21
N LEU A 35 0.12 -1.27 -14.45
CA LEU A 35 0.81 -1.77 -15.63
C LEU A 35 2.26 -1.28 -15.69
N LEU A 36 2.51 -0.01 -15.33
CA LEU A 36 3.86 0.56 -15.29
C LEU A 36 4.74 -0.11 -14.22
N CYS A 37 4.17 -0.38 -13.04
CA CYS A 37 4.90 -0.99 -11.94
C CYS A 37 4.95 -2.53 -12.00
N LEU A 38 4.24 -3.16 -12.95
CA LEU A 38 4.12 -4.62 -13.02
C LEU A 38 5.46 -5.33 -13.10
N SER A 39 6.41 -4.80 -13.89
CA SER A 39 7.75 -5.41 -14.03
C SER A 39 8.51 -5.41 -12.70
N ASP A 40 8.55 -4.26 -12.02
CA ASP A 40 9.22 -4.10 -10.73
C ASP A 40 8.52 -4.91 -9.63
N GLU A 41 7.20 -5.04 -9.69
CA GLU A 41 6.45 -5.86 -8.75
C GLU A 41 6.76 -7.35 -8.92
N VAL A 42 6.74 -7.86 -10.16
CA VAL A 42 7.05 -9.26 -10.45
C VAL A 42 8.45 -9.61 -9.94
N SER A 43 9.44 -8.76 -10.16
CA SER A 43 10.80 -8.99 -9.67
C SER A 43 10.92 -8.86 -8.15
N LEU A 44 10.43 -7.77 -7.57
CA LEU A 44 10.70 -7.42 -6.16
C LEU A 44 9.74 -8.09 -5.17
N VAL A 45 8.52 -8.42 -5.57
CA VAL A 45 7.48 -8.96 -4.67
C VAL A 45 7.31 -10.46 -4.89
N TRP A 46 7.19 -10.89 -6.14
CA TRP A 46 6.82 -12.27 -6.46
C TRP A 46 8.04 -13.20 -6.56
N LEU A 47 9.04 -12.84 -7.37
CA LEU A 47 10.24 -13.66 -7.57
C LEU A 47 11.12 -13.71 -6.31
N SER A 48 11.18 -12.61 -5.57
CA SER A 48 11.92 -12.53 -4.32
C SER A 48 11.34 -13.39 -3.19
N GLY A 49 10.08 -13.83 -3.29
CA GLY A 49 9.47 -14.80 -2.36
C GLY A 49 9.87 -16.24 -2.65
N LEU A 50 10.18 -16.55 -3.92
CA LEU A 50 10.62 -17.89 -4.36
C LEU A 50 12.09 -18.18 -4.01
N ARG A 51 12.91 -17.12 -3.88
CA ARG A 51 14.32 -17.23 -3.48
C ARG A 51 14.40 -17.51 -1.98
N GLY A 52 14.30 -18.79 -1.61
CA GLY A 52 14.15 -19.32 -0.24
C GLY A 52 15.29 -19.01 0.75
N ASN A 53 15.54 -17.73 1.02
CA ASN A 53 16.49 -17.28 2.03
C ASN A 53 15.78 -17.14 3.39
N SER A 54 16.11 -18.03 4.32
CA SER A 54 15.49 -18.20 5.64
C SER A 54 15.65 -16.98 6.59
N GLY A 55 16.49 -15.99 6.25
CA GLY A 55 16.81 -14.86 7.12
C GLY A 55 15.86 -13.64 7.07
N LYS A 56 14.89 -13.57 6.14
CA LYS A 56 14.19 -12.30 5.82
C LYS A 56 12.71 -12.22 6.25
N LYS A 57 12.37 -12.61 7.49
CA LYS A 57 10.97 -12.53 7.99
C LYS A 57 10.34 -11.13 7.91
N LYS A 58 11.12 -10.05 8.08
CA LYS A 58 10.61 -8.66 8.05
C LYS A 58 10.17 -8.20 6.65
N SER A 59 10.86 -8.65 5.59
CA SER A 59 10.54 -8.25 4.21
C SER A 59 9.20 -8.84 3.73
N SER A 60 8.88 -10.06 4.17
CA SER A 60 7.64 -10.73 3.77
C SER A 60 6.38 -9.98 4.22
N ILE A 61 6.37 -9.42 5.43
CA ILE A 61 5.19 -8.69 5.95
C ILE A 61 4.89 -7.45 5.10
N LEU A 62 5.93 -6.67 4.74
CA LEU A 62 5.75 -5.45 3.93
C LEU A 62 5.23 -5.79 2.53
N ARG A 63 5.67 -6.93 1.95
CA ARG A 63 5.18 -7.45 0.66
C ARG A 63 3.71 -7.85 0.73
N TYR A 64 3.29 -8.57 1.76
CA TYR A 64 1.88 -8.91 1.95
C TYR A 64 1.02 -7.66 2.12
N LEU A 65 1.48 -6.70 2.93
CA LEU A 65 0.79 -5.43 3.15
C LEU A 65 0.65 -4.61 1.86
N TYR A 66 1.68 -4.62 1.01
CA TYR A 66 1.66 -4.01 -0.32
C TYR A 66 0.58 -4.65 -1.22
N VAL A 67 0.61 -5.98 -1.39
CA VAL A 67 -0.31 -6.71 -2.28
C VAL A 67 -1.75 -6.55 -1.80
N THR A 68 -1.98 -6.71 -0.50
CA THR A 68 -3.32 -6.55 0.10
C THR A 68 -3.85 -5.12 -0.05
N SER A 69 -3.03 -4.09 0.19
CA SER A 69 -3.42 -2.69 0.00
C SER A 69 -3.84 -2.40 -1.44
N ARG A 70 -3.10 -2.95 -2.42
CA ARG A 70 -3.41 -2.80 -3.84
C ARG A 70 -4.69 -3.52 -4.26
N LEU A 71 -4.86 -4.78 -3.85
CA LEU A 71 -6.09 -5.54 -4.11
C LEU A 71 -7.31 -4.83 -3.51
N LEU A 72 -7.18 -4.30 -2.29
CA LEU A 72 -8.26 -3.58 -1.63
C LEU A 72 -8.63 -2.29 -2.39
N ALA A 73 -7.66 -1.58 -2.97
CA ALA A 73 -7.93 -0.42 -3.82
C ALA A 73 -8.73 -0.81 -5.08
N PHE A 74 -8.37 -1.90 -5.75
CA PHE A 74 -9.11 -2.40 -6.92
C PHE A 74 -10.52 -2.85 -6.58
N LEU A 75 -10.70 -3.59 -5.48
CA LEU A 75 -12.01 -4.03 -5.01
C LEU A 75 -12.91 -2.84 -4.67
N LEU A 76 -12.35 -1.80 -4.02
CA LEU A 76 -13.08 -0.59 -3.69
C LEU A 76 -13.50 0.16 -4.96
N CYS A 77 -12.60 0.37 -5.93
CA CYS A 77 -12.94 1.00 -7.20
C CYS A 77 -14.05 0.24 -7.94
N SER A 78 -13.91 -1.08 -8.05
CA SER A 78 -14.86 -1.93 -8.77
C SER A 78 -16.24 -1.93 -8.11
N THR A 79 -16.30 -1.96 -6.78
CA THR A 79 -17.55 -1.92 -6.02
C THR A 79 -18.27 -0.58 -6.22
N VAL A 80 -17.55 0.54 -6.19
CA VAL A 80 -18.16 1.87 -6.39
C VAL A 80 -18.60 2.06 -7.86
N ILE A 81 -17.84 1.57 -8.84
CA ILE A 81 -18.27 1.58 -10.25
C ILE A 81 -19.52 0.71 -10.43
N TYR A 82 -19.53 -0.52 -9.88
CA TYR A 82 -20.66 -1.44 -10.01
C TYR A 82 -21.95 -0.88 -9.38
N THR A 83 -21.84 -0.22 -8.23
CA THR A 83 -22.99 0.39 -7.55
C THR A 83 -23.48 1.68 -8.24
N THR A 84 -22.62 2.38 -8.98
CA THR A 84 -23.01 3.60 -9.73
C THR A 84 -23.53 3.30 -11.14
N PHE A 85 -23.15 2.18 -11.76
CA PHE A 85 -23.55 1.80 -13.12
C PHE A 85 -25.07 1.59 -13.35
N PRO A 86 -25.87 0.95 -12.47
CA PRO A 86 -27.27 0.65 -12.74
C PRO A 86 -28.18 1.89 -12.83
N ILE A 87 -27.69 3.07 -12.41
CA ILE A 87 -28.43 4.33 -12.46
C ILE A 87 -28.72 4.77 -13.91
N SER A 88 -27.93 4.33 -14.89
CA SER A 88 -28.05 4.80 -16.28
C SER A 88 -29.17 4.13 -17.08
N VAL A 89 -29.61 2.91 -16.71
CA VAL A 89 -30.34 2.05 -17.68
C VAL A 89 -31.85 1.90 -17.43
N LYS A 90 -32.39 1.98 -16.20
CA LYS A 90 -33.87 1.94 -15.98
C LYS A 90 -34.31 2.73 -14.73
N ARG A 91 -35.11 3.79 -14.95
CA ARG A 91 -35.40 4.86 -13.96
C ARG A 91 -36.48 4.52 -12.92
N ASP A 92 -37.40 3.58 -13.19
CA ASP A 92 -38.67 3.53 -12.44
C ASP A 92 -38.85 2.36 -11.46
N ILE A 93 -38.15 1.23 -11.63
CA ILE A 93 -38.39 0.03 -10.81
C ILE A 93 -37.40 -0.10 -9.65
N TRP A 94 -36.25 0.57 -9.71
CA TRP A 94 -35.14 0.35 -8.76
C TRP A 94 -35.12 1.27 -7.54
N ARG A 95 -35.98 2.29 -7.48
CA ARG A 95 -35.93 3.36 -6.45
C ARG A 95 -35.98 2.84 -4.99
N TYR A 96 -36.74 1.77 -4.74
CA TYR A 96 -36.91 1.23 -3.38
C TYR A 96 -35.85 0.18 -3.00
N SER A 97 -35.46 -0.71 -3.91
CA SER A 97 -34.38 -1.69 -3.66
C SER A 97 -33.00 -1.02 -3.60
N PHE A 98 -32.82 0.09 -4.32
CA PHE A 98 -31.58 0.85 -4.33
C PHE A 98 -31.31 1.53 -2.98
N LEU A 99 -32.31 2.11 -2.31
CA LEU A 99 -32.11 2.80 -1.03
C LEU A 99 -31.59 1.85 0.06
N ASP A 100 -32.17 0.64 0.17
CA ASP A 100 -31.72 -0.37 1.14
C ASP A 100 -30.36 -0.96 0.76
N THR A 101 -30.13 -1.27 -0.51
CA THR A 101 -28.83 -1.80 -0.98
C THR A 101 -27.72 -0.74 -0.85
N CYS A 102 -28.06 0.54 -1.05
CA CYS A 102 -27.13 1.66 -0.94
C CYS A 102 -26.82 1.98 0.52
N LEU A 103 -27.80 1.93 1.44
CA LEU A 103 -27.57 2.05 2.88
C LEU A 103 -26.72 0.90 3.44
N PHE A 104 -27.02 -0.35 3.04
CA PHE A 104 -26.24 -1.51 3.46
C PHE A 104 -24.80 -1.44 2.90
N ASN A 105 -24.63 -1.02 1.64
CA ASN A 105 -23.32 -0.76 1.06
C ASN A 105 -22.62 0.45 1.67
N MET A 106 -23.32 1.47 2.15
CA MET A 106 -22.71 2.62 2.83
C MET A 106 -22.10 2.21 4.16
N ALA A 107 -22.80 1.40 4.95
CA ALA A 107 -22.25 0.88 6.21
C ALA A 107 -21.03 -0.02 5.95
N ALA A 108 -21.12 -0.94 4.99
CA ALA A 108 -19.99 -1.78 4.58
C ALA A 108 -18.83 -0.93 4.04
N SER A 109 -19.11 0.07 3.21
CA SER A 109 -18.11 1.01 2.67
C SER A 109 -17.46 1.84 3.77
N LEU A 110 -18.21 2.21 4.82
CA LEU A 110 -17.67 2.95 5.96
C LEU A 110 -16.69 2.08 6.74
N HIS A 111 -17.02 0.81 6.96
CA HIS A 111 -16.10 -0.15 7.60
C HIS A 111 -14.84 -0.39 6.76
N VAL A 112 -14.98 -0.56 5.44
CA VAL A 112 -13.83 -0.70 4.53
C VAL A 112 -12.97 0.56 4.57
N LEU A 113 -13.58 1.74 4.58
CA LEU A 113 -12.87 3.01 4.67
C LEU A 113 -12.13 3.17 6.00
N GLN A 114 -12.77 2.81 7.12
CA GLN A 114 -12.16 2.83 8.44
C GLN A 114 -10.95 1.89 8.51
N MET A 115 -11.08 0.66 8.01
CA MET A 115 -9.97 -0.28 7.92
C MET A 115 -8.83 0.27 7.05
N LYS A 116 -9.16 0.92 5.93
CA LYS A 116 -8.15 1.54 5.06
C LYS A 116 -7.43 2.69 5.75
N VAL A 117 -8.15 3.57 6.46
CA VAL A 117 -7.54 4.65 7.26
C VAL A 117 -6.62 4.09 8.34
N LEU A 118 -7.04 3.01 9.01
CA LEU A 118 -6.25 2.36 10.05
C LEU A 118 -4.97 1.74 9.47
N ILE A 119 -5.06 1.05 8.33
CA ILE A 119 -3.90 0.50 7.61
C ILE A 119 -2.93 1.61 7.18
N ASP A 120 -3.44 2.69 6.59
CA ASP A 120 -2.59 3.80 6.14
C ASP A 120 -1.91 4.49 7.35
N THR A 121 -2.63 4.66 8.46
CA THR A 121 -2.09 5.22 9.70
C THR A 121 -1.02 4.30 10.30
N PHE A 122 -1.26 2.98 10.27
CA PHE A 122 -0.30 1.98 10.72
C PHE A 122 0.95 1.97 9.84
N LEU A 123 0.80 2.03 8.51
CA LEU A 123 1.90 2.14 7.57
C LEU A 123 2.76 3.36 7.86
N VAL A 124 2.11 4.53 8.00
CA VAL A 124 2.76 5.77 8.42
C VAL A 124 3.53 5.58 9.72
N PHE A 125 2.90 4.97 10.72
CA PHE A 125 3.52 4.74 12.02
C PHE A 125 4.75 3.84 11.89
N CYS A 126 4.67 2.76 11.10
CA CYS A 126 5.82 1.90 10.80
C CYS A 126 6.93 2.66 10.09
N PHE A 127 6.60 3.56 9.15
CA PHE A 127 7.59 4.42 8.49
C PHE A 127 8.29 5.35 9.48
N ILE A 128 7.52 6.02 10.35
CA ILE A 128 8.05 6.91 11.37
C ILE A 128 8.92 6.14 12.38
N TYR A 129 8.44 4.98 12.84
CA TYR A 129 9.19 4.12 13.75
C TYR A 129 10.49 3.61 13.11
N ASN A 130 10.44 3.19 11.85
CA ASN A 130 11.64 2.80 11.10
C ASN A 130 12.62 3.96 10.97
N ALA A 131 12.13 5.18 10.70
CA ALA A 131 12.96 6.37 10.62
C ALA A 131 13.64 6.73 11.96
N PHE A 132 12.96 6.52 13.08
CA PHE A 132 13.52 6.81 14.42
C PHE A 132 14.40 5.69 14.99
N SER A 133 14.15 4.43 14.61
CA SER A 133 14.80 3.27 15.21
C SER A 133 16.25 3.04 14.75
N LEU A 134 16.75 3.75 13.74
CA LEU A 134 18.11 3.58 13.22
C LEU A 134 18.93 4.89 13.23
N PRO A 135 19.82 5.09 14.22
CA PRO A 135 20.95 6.01 14.08
C PRO A 135 22.08 5.28 13.35
N ARG A 136 22.08 5.26 12.01
CA ARG A 136 23.21 4.74 11.23
C ARG A 136 23.95 5.88 10.53
N LEU A 137 25.18 6.12 10.95
CA LEU A 137 26.13 7.07 10.34
C LEU A 137 26.36 6.82 8.84
N GLU A 138 26.10 5.62 8.33
CA GLU A 138 26.27 5.29 6.90
C GLU A 138 25.11 5.72 5.98
N TYR A 139 23.94 6.07 6.53
CA TYR A 139 22.74 6.33 5.71
C TYR A 139 22.34 7.82 5.68
N GLU A 140 23.26 8.75 5.92
CA GLU A 140 22.98 10.20 5.88
C GLU A 140 22.31 10.63 4.56
N ARG A 141 22.74 10.06 3.44
CA ARG A 141 22.20 10.41 2.12
C ARG A 141 20.78 9.87 1.91
N LEU A 142 20.54 8.62 2.30
CA LEU A 142 19.22 7.98 2.17
C LEU A 142 18.21 8.62 3.12
N MET A 143 18.60 8.86 4.38
CA MET A 143 17.74 9.56 5.33
C MET A 143 17.45 10.99 4.89
N LYS A 144 18.38 11.70 4.25
CA LYS A 144 18.10 13.04 3.73
C LYS A 144 17.08 13.05 2.60
N ILE A 145 17.14 12.06 1.70
CA ILE A 145 16.17 11.91 0.60
C ILE A 145 14.81 11.46 1.16
N LEU A 146 14.80 10.44 2.03
CA LEU A 146 13.59 9.93 2.66
C LEU A 146 12.93 10.99 3.56
N TYR A 147 13.70 11.79 4.28
CA TYR A 147 13.17 12.85 5.12
C TYR A 147 12.65 14.01 4.28
N ARG A 148 13.35 14.41 3.21
CA ARG A 148 12.86 15.51 2.36
C ARG A 148 11.61 15.13 1.59
N ASP A 149 11.65 13.98 0.90
CA ASP A 149 10.60 13.57 -0.03
C ASP A 149 9.49 12.79 0.69
N GLY A 150 9.83 11.97 1.70
CA GLY A 150 8.88 11.23 2.52
C GLY A 150 8.13 12.10 3.51
N PHE A 151 8.74 13.14 4.09
CA PHE A 151 8.00 14.10 4.93
C PHE A 151 7.02 14.93 4.12
N GLN A 152 7.42 15.40 2.94
CA GLN A 152 6.52 16.13 2.04
C GLN A 152 5.36 15.23 1.62
N PHE A 153 5.62 13.97 1.29
CA PHE A 153 4.59 12.99 0.99
C PHE A 153 3.63 12.78 2.17
N PHE A 154 4.19 12.64 3.38
CA PHE A 154 3.42 12.47 4.60
C PHE A 154 2.50 13.65 4.90
N LEU A 155 3.01 14.88 4.77
CA LEU A 155 2.21 16.09 4.91
C LEU A 155 1.06 16.12 3.91
N VAL A 156 1.31 15.80 2.65
CA VAL A 156 0.27 15.74 1.62
C VAL A 156 -0.81 14.72 1.99
N ILE A 157 -0.44 13.53 2.47
CA ILE A 157 -1.41 12.53 2.92
C ILE A 157 -2.23 13.05 4.09
N ILE A 158 -1.59 13.59 5.13
CA ILE A 158 -2.28 14.12 6.31
C ILE A 158 -3.24 15.23 5.90
N THR A 159 -2.79 16.21 5.11
CA THR A 159 -3.63 17.31 4.67
C THR A 159 -4.83 16.80 3.88
N MET A 160 -4.62 15.85 2.97
CA MET A 160 -5.73 15.26 2.20
C MET A 160 -6.72 14.50 3.09
N ARG A 161 -6.24 13.80 4.13
CA ARG A 161 -7.08 13.11 5.11
C ARG A 161 -7.86 14.07 6.00
N ILE A 162 -7.24 15.17 6.45
CA ILE A 162 -7.93 16.22 7.22
C ILE A 162 -9.04 16.85 6.38
N ILE A 163 -8.76 17.15 5.11
CA ILE A 163 -9.77 17.67 4.17
C ILE A 163 -10.93 16.69 4.04
N ASN A 164 -10.65 15.39 3.90
CA ASN A 164 -11.69 14.36 3.84
C ASN A 164 -12.54 14.29 5.12
N VAL A 165 -11.92 14.35 6.30
CA VAL A 165 -12.65 14.39 7.58
C VAL A 165 -13.52 15.64 7.68
N ALA A 166 -12.98 16.80 7.29
CA ALA A 166 -13.73 18.06 7.26
C ALA A 166 -14.95 17.97 6.33
N PHE A 167 -14.80 17.38 5.14
CA PHE A 167 -15.94 17.14 4.24
C PHE A 167 -16.95 16.15 4.81
N THR A 168 -16.49 15.12 5.53
CA THR A 168 -17.37 14.15 6.20
C THR A 168 -18.27 14.84 7.22
N ALA A 169 -17.76 15.84 7.94
CA ALA A 169 -18.53 16.61 8.91
C ALA A 169 -19.65 17.47 8.29
N THR A 170 -19.62 17.74 6.97
CA THR A 170 -20.62 18.59 6.30
C THR A 170 -21.95 17.89 5.98
N ASN A 171 -22.12 16.61 6.34
CA ASN A 171 -23.32 15.78 6.13
C ASN A 171 -23.83 15.67 4.68
N LYS A 172 -23.09 16.16 3.68
CA LYS A 172 -23.41 15.99 2.27
C LYS A 172 -22.73 14.72 1.75
N THR A 173 -23.43 13.59 1.88
CA THR A 173 -22.96 12.24 1.50
C THR A 173 -22.47 12.14 0.06
N THR A 174 -23.06 12.88 -0.88
CA THR A 174 -22.62 12.94 -2.27
C THR A 174 -21.26 13.62 -2.43
N LEU A 175 -21.02 14.74 -1.74
CA LEU A 175 -19.72 15.40 -1.76
C LEU A 175 -18.65 14.52 -1.10
N PHE A 176 -19.01 13.83 -0.03
CA PHE A 176 -18.12 12.89 0.63
C PHE A 176 -17.61 11.81 -0.35
N ALA A 177 -18.49 11.14 -1.09
CA ALA A 177 -18.07 10.10 -2.04
C ALA A 177 -17.16 10.64 -3.16
N ILE A 178 -17.46 11.86 -3.66
CA ILE A 178 -16.71 12.51 -4.74
C ILE A 178 -15.27 12.84 -4.31
N TRP A 179 -15.06 13.21 -3.05
CA TRP A 179 -13.73 13.62 -2.59
C TRP A 179 -12.96 12.49 -1.94
N VAL A 180 -13.61 11.67 -1.11
CA VAL A 180 -12.94 10.70 -0.26
C VAL A 180 -12.46 9.48 -1.04
N VAL A 181 -13.26 8.98 -2.00
CA VAL A 181 -12.87 7.79 -2.76
C VAL A 181 -11.69 8.08 -3.70
N PRO A 182 -11.74 9.10 -4.57
CA PRO A 182 -10.61 9.48 -5.43
C PRO A 182 -9.33 9.76 -4.66
N SER A 183 -9.41 10.56 -3.59
CA SER A 183 -8.24 10.91 -2.80
C SER A 183 -7.63 9.70 -2.10
N GLY A 184 -8.45 8.78 -1.58
CA GLY A 184 -7.97 7.54 -0.98
C GLY A 184 -7.20 6.65 -1.95
N ILE A 185 -7.64 6.60 -3.22
CA ILE A 185 -6.96 5.84 -4.27
C ILE A 185 -5.65 6.52 -4.65
N ILE A 186 -5.64 7.84 -4.84
CA ILE A 186 -4.40 8.60 -5.14
C ILE A 186 -3.36 8.39 -4.04
N VAL A 187 -3.76 8.52 -2.77
CA VAL A 187 -2.86 8.25 -1.63
C VAL A 187 -2.32 6.83 -1.69
N THR A 188 -3.15 5.85 -2.01
CA THR A 188 -2.73 4.45 -2.12
C THR A 188 -1.70 4.27 -3.25
N VAL A 189 -1.96 4.82 -4.45
CA VAL A 189 -1.02 4.77 -5.58
C VAL A 189 0.33 5.35 -5.21
N VAL A 190 0.35 6.54 -4.60
CA VAL A 190 1.63 7.18 -4.26
C VAL A 190 2.35 6.40 -3.15
N SER A 191 1.62 5.90 -2.14
CA SER A 191 2.22 5.06 -1.09
C SER A 191 2.83 3.79 -1.68
N LEU A 192 2.14 3.12 -2.62
CA LEU A 192 2.64 1.94 -3.30
C LEU A 192 3.92 2.24 -4.09
N ARG A 193 3.98 3.37 -4.81
CA ARG A 193 5.19 3.80 -5.53
C ARG A 193 6.37 4.04 -4.60
N VAL A 194 6.14 4.68 -3.45
CA VAL A 194 7.19 4.91 -2.45
C VAL A 194 7.69 3.58 -1.88
N SER A 195 6.78 2.65 -1.56
CA SER A 195 7.16 1.30 -1.10
C SER A 195 7.98 0.54 -2.14
N LEU A 196 7.61 0.61 -3.43
CA LEU A 196 8.37 -0.03 -4.51
C LEU A 196 9.78 0.55 -4.65
N ARG A 197 9.93 1.87 -4.54
CA ARG A 197 11.25 2.51 -4.58
C ARG A 197 12.12 2.04 -3.42
N LEU A 198 11.56 1.95 -2.22
CA LEU A 198 12.28 1.44 -1.06
C LEU A 198 12.74 -0.01 -1.27
N PHE A 199 11.87 -0.88 -1.82
CA PHE A 199 12.26 -2.26 -2.14
C PHE A 199 13.35 -2.36 -3.19
N ARG A 200 13.36 -1.43 -4.15
CA ARG A 200 14.37 -1.38 -5.20
C ARG A 200 15.73 -1.00 -4.64
N GLU A 201 15.79 0.03 -3.80
CA GLU A 201 17.02 0.47 -3.14
C GLU A 201 17.60 -0.64 -2.24
N ASP A 202 16.75 -1.30 -1.45
CA ASP A 202 17.17 -2.45 -0.62
C ASP A 202 17.78 -3.60 -1.47
N HIS A 203 17.30 -3.79 -2.70
CA HIS A 203 17.80 -4.83 -3.59
C HIS A 203 19.11 -4.40 -4.28
N GLU A 204 19.22 -3.14 -4.71
CA GLU A 204 20.43 -2.58 -5.30
C GLU A 204 21.58 -2.59 -4.29
N ASP A 205 21.33 -2.27 -3.01
CA ASP A 205 22.34 -2.32 -1.94
C ASP A 205 22.83 -3.75 -1.65
N GLU A 206 21.93 -4.74 -1.75
CA GLU A 206 22.29 -6.16 -1.58
C GLU A 206 23.14 -6.69 -2.76
N GLU A 207 22.89 -6.21 -3.98
CA GLU A 207 23.69 -6.54 -5.16
C GLU A 207 25.01 -5.76 -5.21
N ALA A 208 25.03 -4.52 -4.74
CA ALA A 208 26.21 -3.65 -4.71
C ALA A 208 27.23 -4.06 -3.64
N LEU A 209 26.85 -4.91 -2.68
CA LEU A 209 27.78 -5.45 -1.70
C LEU A 209 28.91 -6.19 -2.46
N PRO A 210 30.15 -5.68 -2.45
CA PRO A 210 31.18 -6.12 -3.37
C PRO A 210 31.38 -7.63 -3.22
N LEU A 211 31.42 -8.33 -4.35
CA LEU A 211 31.68 -9.78 -4.43
C LEU A 211 32.86 -10.21 -3.54
N ASN A 212 33.83 -9.31 -3.32
CA ASN A 212 34.97 -9.49 -2.43
C ASN A 212 34.60 -9.68 -0.95
N ILE A 213 33.65 -8.92 -0.41
CA ILE A 213 33.20 -9.09 0.99
C ILE A 213 32.39 -10.37 1.12
N ARG A 214 31.61 -10.72 0.10
CA ARG A 214 30.84 -11.96 0.09
C ARG A 214 31.75 -13.18 0.00
N SER A 215 32.81 -13.13 -0.81
CA SER A 215 33.84 -14.17 -0.84
C SER A 215 34.58 -14.24 0.49
N GLN A 216 34.94 -13.09 1.09
CA GLN A 216 35.60 -13.06 2.40
C GLN A 216 34.73 -13.66 3.51
N CYS A 217 33.43 -13.34 3.60
CA CYS A 217 32.56 -13.96 4.59
C CYS A 217 32.39 -15.47 4.36
N ILE A 218 32.30 -15.92 3.11
CA ILE A 218 32.24 -17.36 2.80
C ILE A 218 33.53 -18.05 3.24
N GLU A 219 34.68 -17.46 2.90
CA GLU A 219 36.00 -17.97 3.29
C GLU A 219 36.18 -17.99 4.81
N GLN A 220 35.72 -16.95 5.52
CA GLN A 220 35.72 -16.88 6.98
C GLN A 220 34.86 -17.98 7.60
N SER A 221 33.63 -18.17 7.11
CA SER A 221 32.74 -19.24 7.60
C SER A 221 33.27 -20.65 7.26
N TYR A 222 34.04 -20.79 6.18
CA TYR A 222 34.71 -22.04 5.85
C TYR A 222 35.87 -22.32 6.81
N LEU A 223 36.64 -21.30 7.18
CA LEU A 223 37.71 -21.42 8.18
C LEU A 223 37.16 -21.72 9.58
N ASP A 224 36.07 -21.05 9.99
CA ASP A 224 35.43 -21.29 11.29
C ASP A 224 34.84 -22.72 11.38
N SER A 225 34.20 -23.21 10.32
CA SER A 225 33.72 -24.60 10.28
C SER A 225 34.85 -25.63 10.24
N GLN A 226 36.02 -25.30 9.65
CA GLN A 226 37.21 -26.14 9.72
C GLN A 226 37.81 -26.17 11.14
N SER A 227 37.79 -25.03 11.83
CA SER A 227 38.22 -24.89 13.23
C SER A 227 37.36 -25.74 14.18
N GLU A 228 36.02 -25.65 14.08
CA GLU A 228 35.11 -26.46 14.89
C GLU A 228 35.22 -27.97 14.59
N GLY A 229 35.47 -28.32 13.31
CA GLY A 229 35.75 -29.70 12.90
C GLY A 229 37.10 -30.24 13.39
N HIS A 230 38.03 -29.37 13.76
CA HIS A 230 39.33 -29.74 14.33
C HIS A 230 39.26 -29.87 15.85
N GLU A 231 38.53 -29.00 16.55
CA GLU A 231 38.30 -29.14 18.00
C GLU A 231 37.51 -30.40 18.34
N SER A 232 36.46 -30.73 17.58
CA SER A 232 35.68 -31.97 17.77
C SER A 232 36.53 -33.23 17.56
N ARG A 233 37.52 -33.20 16.65
CA ARG A 233 38.48 -34.31 16.44
C ARG A 233 39.50 -34.45 17.56
N TRP A 234 39.86 -33.36 18.25
CA TRP A 234 40.74 -33.39 19.41
C TRP A 234 40.07 -34.05 20.63
N TYR A 235 38.79 -33.81 20.86
CA TYR A 235 38.06 -34.46 21.95
C TYR A 235 37.91 -35.98 21.77
N ASP A 236 37.73 -36.45 20.54
CA ASP A 236 37.69 -37.89 20.22
C ASP A 236 39.04 -38.59 20.40
N TYR A 237 40.15 -37.88 20.15
CA TYR A 237 41.50 -38.42 20.35
C TYR A 237 41.87 -38.57 21.83
N ILE A 238 41.44 -37.63 22.68
CA ILE A 238 41.68 -37.66 24.13
C ILE A 238 40.86 -38.78 24.81
N TRP A 239 39.66 -39.09 24.30
CA TRP A 239 38.83 -40.15 24.87
C TRP A 239 39.25 -41.58 24.48
N ARG A 240 39.97 -41.77 23.36
CA ARG A 240 40.50 -43.10 22.96
C ARG A 240 41.84 -43.45 23.59
N SER A 241 42.52 -42.51 24.25
CA SER A 241 43.83 -42.74 24.87
C SER A 241 43.79 -43.07 26.37
N ASN A 242 42.60 -43.24 26.94
CA ASN A 242 42.38 -43.80 28.29
C ASN A 242 41.55 -45.08 28.18
#